data_AF-A0A6L9YTY5-F1
#
_entry.id   AF-A0A6L9YTY5-F1
#
_cell.length_a   1.000
_cell.length_b   1.000
_cell.length_c   1.000
_cell.angle_alpha   90.00
_cell.angle_beta   90.00
_cell.angle_gamma   90.00
#
_symmetry.space_group_name_H-M   'P 1'
#
loop_
_entity.id
_entity.type
_entity.pdbx_description
1 polymer ?
#
loop_
_entity_poly.entity_id
_entity_poly.type
_entity_poly.pdbx_seq_one_letter_code
_entity_poly.pdbx_strand_id
1 'polypeptide(L)'
;MTITLQFKPEVEARLIAQAAAKGLSLDTYLESVIEESLINQKPISFYQTATDQEWNSELMDLINSPAFTVAPPLADTAVDRESIYTR
;
A
#
# COMPACT_ATOMS: atom_id res chain seq x y z
N MET A 1 -20.66 -18.45 0.40
CA MET A 1 -21.39 -17.21 0.05
C MET A 1 -21.54 -17.18 -1.46
N THR A 2 -22.66 -16.72 -2.00
CA THR A 2 -22.87 -16.66 -3.46
C THR A 2 -22.98 -15.21 -3.88
N ILE A 3 -22.13 -14.78 -4.82
CA ILE A 3 -22.12 -13.42 -5.38
C ILE A 3 -22.57 -13.53 -6.84
N THR A 4 -23.59 -12.78 -7.23
CA THR A 4 -24.07 -12.71 -8.61
C THR A 4 -23.56 -11.43 -9.27
N LEU A 5 -22.85 -11.58 -10.38
CA LEU A 5 -22.29 -10.46 -11.15
C LEU A 5 -22.93 -10.44 -12.54
N GLN A 6 -23.43 -9.27 -12.96
CA GLN A 6 -23.97 -9.08 -14.30
C GLN A 6 -22.92 -8.36 -15.16
N PHE A 7 -22.47 -9.02 -16.22
CA PHE A 7 -21.50 -8.48 -17.16
C PHE A 7 -22.17 -8.06 -18.46
N LYS A 8 -21.52 -7.16 -19.19
CA LYS A 8 -21.86 -6.93 -20.60
C LYS A 8 -21.50 -8.19 -21.41
N PRO A 9 -22.27 -8.54 -22.46
CA PRO A 9 -22.01 -9.76 -23.25
C PRO A 9 -20.57 -9.87 -23.79
N GLU A 10 -19.98 -8.74 -24.20
CA GLU A 10 -18.60 -8.67 -24.69
C GLU A 10 -17.56 -9.02 -23.62
N VAL A 11 -17.83 -8.66 -22.36
CA VAL A 11 -16.94 -8.92 -21.23
C VAL A 11 -17.04 -10.38 -20.82
N GLU A 12 -18.25 -10.93 -20.77
CA GLU A 12 -18.49 -12.35 -20.47
C GLU A 12 -17.79 -13.26 -21.48
N ALA A 13 -17.94 -13.00 -22.78
CA ALA A 13 -17.27 -13.77 -23.83
C ALA A 13 -15.73 -13.76 -23.68
N ARG A 14 -15.17 -12.60 -23.31
CA ARG A 14 -13.73 -12.46 -23.04
C ARG A 14 -13.28 -13.24 -21.82
N LEU A 15 -14.06 -13.22 -20.73
CA LEU A 15 -13.76 -13.96 -19.50
C LEU A 15 -13.79 -15.48 -19.76
N ILE A 16 -14.79 -15.96 -20.50
CA ILE A 16 -14.90 -17.37 -20.90
C ILE A 16 -13.68 -17.78 -21.74
N ALA A 17 -13.30 -16.96 -22.73
CA ALA A 17 -12.13 -17.25 -23.56
C ALA A 17 -10.82 -17.30 -22.75
N GLN A 18 -10.65 -16.39 -21.78
CA GLN A 18 -9.48 -16.37 -20.90
C GLN A 18 -9.44 -17.58 -19.95
N ALA A 19 -10.58 -17.96 -19.38
CA ALA A 19 -10.69 -19.16 -18.56
C ALA A 19 -10.34 -20.42 -19.37
N ALA A 20 -10.90 -20.55 -20.58
CA ALA A 20 -10.62 -21.65 -21.49
C ALA A 20 -9.14 -21.71 -21.91
N ALA A 21 -8.50 -20.57 -22.18
CA ALA A 21 -7.08 -20.50 -22.51
C ALA A 21 -6.18 -20.96 -21.36
N LYS A 22 -6.62 -20.79 -20.10
CA LYS A 22 -5.94 -21.30 -18.90
C LYS A 22 -6.36 -22.73 -18.54
N GLY A 23 -7.30 -23.34 -19.26
CA GLY A 23 -7.84 -24.68 -18.95
C GLY A 23 -8.68 -24.71 -17.67
N LEU A 24 -9.21 -23.57 -17.24
CA LEU A 24 -9.98 -23.42 -16.01
C LEU A 24 -11.48 -23.23 -16.31
N SER A 25 -12.33 -23.60 -15.36
CA SER A 25 -13.73 -23.16 -15.38
C SER A 25 -13.81 -21.65 -15.17
N LEU A 26 -14.90 -21.02 -15.62
CA LEU A 26 -15.10 -19.58 -15.45
C LEU A 26 -15.09 -19.18 -13.96
N ASP A 27 -15.72 -19.97 -13.11
CA ASP A 27 -15.80 -19.70 -11.67
C ASP A 27 -14.42 -19.73 -11.02
N THR A 28 -13.63 -20.78 -11.28
CA THR A 28 -12.27 -20.91 -10.73
C THR A 28 -11.34 -19.82 -11.28
N TYR A 29 -11.53 -19.44 -12.55
CA TYR A 29 -10.78 -18.33 -13.12
C TYR A 29 -11.10 -17.01 -12.41
N LEU A 30 -12.39 -16.69 -12.22
CA LEU A 30 -12.82 -15.47 -11.54
C LEU A 30 -12.36 -15.42 -10.09
N GLU A 31 -12.46 -16.55 -9.37
CA GLU A 31 -11.95 -16.67 -8.00
C GLU A 31 -10.46 -16.34 -7.94
N SER A 32 -9.65 -16.94 -8.81
CA SER A 32 -8.19 -16.67 -8.85
C SER A 32 -7.87 -15.20 -9.14
N VAL A 33 -8.61 -14.56 -10.06
CA VAL A 33 -8.40 -13.15 -10.41
C VAL A 33 -8.75 -12.23 -9.23
N ILE A 34 -9.82 -12.56 -8.51
CA ILE A 34 -10.24 -11.79 -7.33
C ILE A 34 -9.23 -11.97 -6.20
N GLU A 35 -8.79 -13.20 -5.93
CA GLU A 35 -7.76 -13.48 -4.93
C GLU A 35 -6.45 -12.77 -5.25
N GLU A 36 -5.96 -12.86 -6.49
CA GLU A 36 -4.78 -12.13 -6.93
C GLU A 36 -4.97 -10.62 -6.79
N SER A 37 -6.15 -10.08 -7.12
CA SER A 37 -6.43 -8.66 -6.95
C SER A 37 -6.42 -8.24 -5.49
N LEU A 38 -6.93 -9.07 -4.58
CA LEU A 38 -6.95 -8.79 -3.14
C LEU A 38 -5.56 -8.90 -2.52
N ILE A 39 -4.75 -9.88 -2.94
CA ILE A 39 -3.35 -10.02 -2.50
C ILE A 39 -2.50 -8.87 -3.03
N ASN A 40 -2.72 -8.46 -4.28
CA ASN A 40 -1.96 -7.40 -4.94
C ASN A 40 -2.52 -6.00 -4.68
N GLN A 41 -3.54 -5.84 -3.82
CA GLN A 41 -3.84 -4.55 -3.20
C GLN A 41 -2.65 -4.18 -2.31
N LYS A 42 -1.61 -3.62 -2.92
CA LYS A 42 -0.53 -2.98 -2.19
C LYS A 42 -1.20 -1.96 -1.28
N PRO A 43 -0.98 -2.01 0.04
CA PRO A 43 -1.46 -0.96 0.91
C PRO A 43 -0.92 0.35 0.36
N ILE A 44 -1.83 1.24 0.00
CA ILE A 44 -1.47 2.57 -0.45
C ILE A 44 -0.72 3.19 0.72
N SER A 45 0.53 3.57 0.50
CA SER A 45 1.37 4.02 1.60
C SER A 45 0.79 5.31 2.16
N PHE A 46 0.87 5.51 3.48
CA PHE A 46 0.32 6.68 4.17
C PHE A 46 0.65 8.00 3.45
N TYR A 47 1.90 8.16 2.99
CA TYR A 47 2.36 9.36 2.30
C TYR A 47 1.66 9.66 0.96
N GLN A 48 0.97 8.69 0.37
CA GLN A 48 0.26 8.83 -0.90
C GLN A 48 -1.19 9.28 -0.72
N THR A 49 -1.77 9.07 0.48
CA THR A 49 -3.20 9.32 0.76
C THR A 49 -3.43 10.32 1.89
N ALA A 50 -2.44 10.53 2.75
CA ALA A 50 -2.57 11.40 3.90
C ALA A 50 -2.80 12.85 3.47
N THR A 51 -3.81 13.44 4.09
CA THR A 51 -4.09 14.87 4.03
C THR A 51 -3.09 15.66 4.85
N ASP A 52 -3.00 16.97 4.62
CA ASP A 52 -2.14 17.88 5.41
C ASP A 52 -2.46 17.81 6.91
N GLN A 53 -3.74 17.61 7.27
CA GLN A 53 -4.16 17.50 8.66
C GLN A 53 -3.65 16.21 9.32
N GLU A 54 -3.73 15.08 8.61
CA GLU A 54 -3.23 13.79 9.10
C GLU A 54 -1.70 13.82 9.23
N TRP A 55 -1.01 14.42 8.26
CA TRP A 55 0.43 14.66 8.35
C TRP A 55 0.82 15.48 9.57
N ASN A 56 0.09 16.56 9.85
CA ASN A 56 0.36 17.39 11.02
C ASN A 56 0.11 16.63 12.33
N SER A 57 -0.92 15.79 12.38
CA SER A 57 -1.19 14.94 13.54
C SER A 57 -0.05 13.95 13.79
N GLU A 58 0.34 13.19 12.78
CA GLU A 58 1.44 12.21 12.89
C GLU A 58 2.77 12.86 13.26
N LEU A 59 3.05 14.06 12.73
CA LEU A 59 4.23 14.83 13.11
C LEU A 59 4.20 15.21 14.58
N MET A 60 3.05 15.68 15.08
CA MET A 60 2.90 16.05 16.49
C MET A 60 3.03 14.81 17.40
N ASP A 61 2.45 13.69 17.02
CA ASP A 61 2.57 12.43 17.77
C ASP A 61 4.02 11.93 17.81
N LEU A 62 4.75 12.05 16.69
CA LEU A 62 6.18 11.76 16.62
C LEU A 62 6.96 12.67 17.58
N ILE A 63 6.80 14.00 17.49
CA ILE A 63 7.54 14.96 18.31
C ILE A 63 7.30 14.73 19.81
N ASN A 64 6.05 14.41 20.18
CA ASN A 64 5.67 14.16 21.57
C ASN A 64 5.95 12.72 22.03
N SER A 65 6.54 11.88 21.17
CA SER A 65 6.85 10.49 21.49
C SER A 65 7.89 10.40 22.62
N PRO A 66 7.70 9.49 23.59
CA PRO A 66 8.69 9.22 24.64
C PRO A 66 10.02 8.68 24.08
N ALA A 67 10.08 8.29 22.79
CA ALA A 67 11.34 7.91 22.15
C ALA A 67 12.38 9.05 22.18
N PHE A 68 11.95 10.31 22.14
CA PHE A 68 12.84 11.47 22.12
C PHE A 68 13.23 11.97 23.52
N THR A 69 12.57 11.51 24.59
CA THR A 69 12.90 11.94 25.96
C THR A 69 14.14 11.22 26.52
N VAL A 70 14.50 10.07 25.96
CA VAL A 70 15.63 9.23 26.40
C VAL A 70 16.91 9.55 25.61
N ALA A 71 16.78 10.14 24.43
CA ALA A 71 17.92 10.41 23.55
C ALA A 71 18.77 11.58 24.10
N PRO A 72 20.10 11.43 24.23
CA PRO A 72 20.96 12.55 24.57
C PRO A 72 20.91 13.60 23.46
N PRO A 73 21.03 14.90 23.80
CA PRO A 73 21.11 15.94 22.78
C PRO A 73 22.31 15.70 21.86
N LEU A 74 22.15 16.01 20.58
CA LEU A 74 23.23 15.93 19.61
C LEU A 74 24.33 16.93 20.00
N ALA A 75 25.59 16.50 19.92
CA ALA A 75 26.72 17.40 20.09
C ALA A 75 26.80 18.38 18.90
N ASP A 76 27.22 19.62 19.14
CA ASP A 76 27.32 20.65 18.09
C ASP A 76 28.19 20.20 16.92
N THR A 77 29.27 19.47 17.20
CA THR A 77 30.18 18.90 16.18
C THR A 77 29.53 17.83 15.31
N ALA A 78 28.43 17.20 15.77
CA ALA A 78 27.68 16.21 15.00
C ALA A 78 26.64 16.84 14.07
N VAL A 79 26.31 18.12 14.27
CA VAL A 79 25.40 18.92 13.43
C VAL A 79 26.20 19.87 12.53
N ASP A 80 27.54 19.87 12.63
CA ASP A 80 28.38 20.70 11.80
C ASP A 80 28.27 20.26 10.34
N ARG A 81 28.14 21.24 9.43
CA ARG A 81 28.06 21.02 7.99
C ARG A 81 29.23 20.16 7.51
N GLU A 82 30.42 20.42 8.03
CA GLU A 82 31.64 19.71 7.65
C GLU A 82 31.53 18.21 8.01
N SER A 83 31.00 17.89 9.20
CA SER A 83 30.79 16.51 9.66
C SER A 83 29.84 15.67 8.77
N ILE A 84 28.93 16.32 8.05
CA ILE A 84 27.98 15.65 7.14
C ILE A 84 28.68 15.17 5.86
N TYR A 85 29.74 15.87 5.42
CA TYR A 85 30.38 15.63 4.12
C TYR A 85 31.75 14.94 4.19
N THR A 86 32.38 14.86 5.37
CA THR A 86 33.72 14.25 5.54
C THR A 86 33.70 12.87 6.23
N ARG A 87 32.68 12.06 5.96
CA ARG A 87 32.58 10.70 6.51
C ARG A 87 33.59 9.72 5.92
#